data_AF-A0A2S2CUB7-F1
#
_entry.id   AF-A0A2S2CUB7-F1
#
_cell.length_a   1.000
_cell.length_b   1.000
_cell.length_c   1.000
_cell.angle_alpha   90.00
_cell.angle_beta   90.00
_cell.angle_gamma   90.00
#
_symmetry.space_group_name_H-M   'P 1'
#
loop_
_entity.id
_entity.type
_entity.pdbx_description
1 polymer ?
#
loop_
_entity_poly.entity_id
_entity_poly.type
_entity_poly.pdbx_seq_one_letter_code
_entity_poly.pdbx_strand_id
1 'polypeptide(L)'
;MLHVSTISPLARTLAHAAIALGAIVPALLGATGALAAEPRLLGTFKDWNAFAFEEGGRKVCYISSQPKKKEPAAAKRGDVYVLVTHRPAEKTLDVVSFIAGYPFKKEAETTVDVAGKPFKLFTEGETAWARDADTDKAITTAMRDGKGKPMVVKGTSGRGTKTTDTYSLDGMTQAYDAINQACGVKR
;
A
#
# COMPACT_ATOMS: atom_id res chain seq x y z
N MET A 1 -58.44 38.53 -39.07
CA MET A 1 -59.10 37.32 -39.59
C MET A 1 -58.38 36.14 -38.96
N LEU A 2 -58.96 35.31 -38.10
CA LEU A 2 -60.36 35.05 -37.78
C LEU A 2 -60.43 34.28 -36.44
N HIS A 3 -61.48 34.57 -35.66
CA HIS A 3 -62.16 33.69 -34.68
C HIS A 3 -61.43 33.36 -33.35
N VAL A 4 -62.02 33.44 -32.15
CA VAL A 4 -63.44 33.53 -31.73
C VAL A 4 -63.53 33.93 -30.23
N SER A 5 -64.55 34.75 -29.94
CA SER A 5 -65.42 34.89 -28.77
C SER A 5 -64.92 34.97 -27.31
N THR A 6 -65.12 36.17 -26.76
CA THR A 6 -65.92 36.53 -25.56
C THR A 6 -66.55 35.41 -24.69
N ILE A 7 -66.52 35.57 -23.36
CA ILE A 7 -67.68 35.68 -22.44
C ILE A 7 -67.18 36.07 -21.03
N SER A 8 -67.89 37.02 -20.41
CA SER A 8 -67.72 37.58 -19.06
C SER A 8 -68.38 36.69 -17.97
N PRO A 9 -68.79 37.20 -16.78
CA PRO A 9 -68.02 37.50 -15.57
C PRO A 9 -68.56 36.72 -14.33
N LEU A 10 -68.15 37.17 -13.13
CA LEU A 10 -68.81 37.02 -11.82
C LEU A 10 -68.41 35.81 -10.95
N ALA A 11 -67.53 36.12 -10.00
CA ALA A 11 -67.70 35.94 -8.55
C ALA A 11 -68.48 34.70 -8.07
N ARG A 12 -67.84 33.90 -7.23
CA ARG A 12 -68.24 33.74 -5.82
C ARG A 12 -67.29 32.81 -5.05
N THR A 13 -67.19 33.13 -3.76
CA THR A 13 -66.94 32.28 -2.60
C THR A 13 -65.54 31.70 -2.38
N LEU A 14 -64.93 32.27 -1.33
CA LEU A 14 -63.93 31.65 -0.46
C LEU A 14 -64.41 30.28 0.03
N ALA A 15 -63.61 29.23 -0.18
CA ALA A 15 -63.66 28.02 0.62
C ALA A 15 -62.26 27.39 0.65
N HIS A 16 -61.81 27.11 1.88
CA HIS A 16 -60.49 26.60 2.23
C HIS A 16 -60.30 25.17 1.72
N ALA A 17 -59.15 24.86 1.11
CA ALA A 17 -58.67 23.47 1.01
C ALA A 17 -57.14 23.43 0.83
N ALA A 18 -56.47 23.05 1.92
CA ALA A 18 -55.19 22.34 2.03
C ALA A 18 -54.09 22.61 0.98
N ILE A 19 -53.10 23.42 1.40
CA ILE A 19 -51.75 23.37 0.81
C ILE A 19 -51.12 22.04 1.25
N ALA A 20 -51.12 21.05 0.36
CA ALA A 20 -50.27 19.86 0.52
C ALA A 20 -48.82 20.26 0.19
N LEU A 21 -48.08 20.74 1.19
CA LEU A 21 -46.62 20.85 1.15
C LEU A 21 -46.03 19.44 1.19
N GLY A 22 -45.84 18.84 0.01
CA GLY A 22 -44.98 17.67 -0.16
C GLY A 22 -43.53 18.05 0.16
N ALA A 23 -43.07 17.75 1.37
CA ALA A 23 -41.68 17.90 1.74
C ALA A 23 -40.85 16.82 1.02
N ILE A 24 -40.25 17.19 -0.12
CA ILE A 24 -39.18 16.40 -0.73
C ILE A 24 -37.96 16.56 0.17
N VAL A 25 -37.71 15.57 1.03
CA VAL A 25 -36.46 15.48 1.79
C VAL A 25 -35.39 14.94 0.83
N PRO A 26 -34.37 15.71 0.44
CA PRO A 26 -33.25 15.13 -0.29
C PRO A 26 -32.48 14.27 0.72
N ALA A 27 -32.59 12.96 0.56
CA ALA A 27 -31.73 12.01 1.25
C ALA A 27 -30.29 12.25 0.77
N LEU A 28 -29.52 13.05 1.51
CA LEU A 28 -28.06 13.10 1.39
C LEU A 28 -27.52 11.73 1.82
N LEU A 29 -27.41 10.80 0.87
CA LEU A 29 -26.52 9.65 0.98
C LEU A 29 -25.08 10.18 0.99
N GLY A 30 -24.60 10.51 2.19
CA GLY A 30 -23.19 10.78 2.41
C GLY A 30 -22.39 9.53 2.05
N ALA A 31 -21.69 9.57 0.92
CA ALA A 31 -20.65 8.61 0.61
C ALA A 31 -19.54 8.79 1.65
N THR A 32 -19.58 8.01 2.73
CA THR A 32 -18.42 7.85 3.62
C THR A 32 -17.39 7.05 2.83
N GLY A 33 -16.60 7.75 2.01
CA GLY A 33 -15.36 7.18 1.50
C GLY A 33 -14.55 6.72 2.70
N ALA A 34 -14.22 5.43 2.76
CA ALA A 34 -13.30 4.92 3.77
C ALA A 34 -11.96 5.65 3.57
N LEU A 35 -11.67 6.63 4.43
CA LEU A 35 -10.35 7.25 4.49
C LEU A 35 -9.40 6.14 4.95
N ALA A 36 -8.51 5.70 4.06
CA ALA A 36 -7.42 4.79 4.44
C ALA A 36 -6.60 5.49 5.54
N ALA A 37 -6.48 4.86 6.70
CA ALA A 37 -5.74 5.44 7.81
C ALA A 37 -4.27 5.59 7.42
N GLU A 38 -3.68 6.76 7.65
CA GLU A 38 -2.26 6.98 7.41
C GLU A 38 -1.42 6.03 8.29
N PRO A 39 -0.33 5.44 7.77
CA PRO A 39 0.55 4.59 8.56
C PRO A 39 1.14 5.30 9.77
N ARG A 40 0.86 4.78 10.96
CA ARG A 40 1.44 5.25 12.22
C ARG A 40 2.81 4.61 12.41
N LEU A 41 3.82 5.45 12.61
CA LEU A 41 5.17 5.01 12.99
C LEU A 41 5.14 4.36 14.38
N LEU A 42 5.64 3.13 14.47
CA LEU A 42 5.84 2.38 15.72
C LEU A 42 7.23 2.64 16.31
N GLY A 43 8.22 2.90 15.44
CA GLY A 43 9.57 3.24 15.83
C GLY A 43 10.55 3.19 14.68
N THR A 44 11.71 3.83 14.89
CA THR A 44 12.87 3.79 14.00
C THR A 44 13.99 3.04 14.69
N PHE A 45 14.49 2.01 14.02
CA PHE A 45 15.51 1.09 14.50
C PHE A 45 16.66 1.10 13.49
N LYS A 46 17.64 1.98 13.72
CA LYS A 46 18.77 2.19 12.79
C LYS A 46 18.27 2.48 11.38
N ASP A 47 18.49 1.57 10.43
CA ASP A 47 18.13 1.77 9.03
C ASP A 47 16.68 1.35 8.71
N TRP A 48 15.95 0.80 9.70
CA TRP A 48 14.59 0.27 9.53
C TRP A 48 13.56 1.08 10.28
N ASN A 49 12.39 1.28 9.67
CA ASN A 49 11.22 1.88 10.32
C ASN A 49 10.10 0.85 10.41
N ALA A 50 9.40 0.81 11.55
CA ALA A 50 8.23 -0.04 11.75
C ALA A 50 6.95 0.79 11.76
N PHE A 51 5.90 0.31 11.11
CA PHE A 51 4.63 1.01 10.95
C PHE A 51 3.44 0.08 11.22
N ALA A 52 2.31 0.67 11.57
CA ALA A 52 1.01 -0.01 11.57
C ALA A 52 -0.08 0.92 11.03
N PHE A 53 -1.04 0.35 10.32
CA PHE A 53 -2.25 1.03 9.87
C PHE A 53 -3.44 0.06 9.90
N GLU A 54 -4.63 0.60 9.65
CA GLU A 54 -5.84 -0.20 9.47
C GLU A 54 -6.34 -0.10 8.04
N GLU A 55 -6.60 -1.26 7.44
CA GLU A 55 -7.22 -1.41 6.13
C GLU A 55 -8.55 -2.15 6.31
N GLY A 56 -9.67 -1.47 6.05
CA GLY A 56 -11.00 -2.04 6.29
C GLY A 56 -11.24 -2.50 7.74
N GLY A 57 -10.70 -1.77 8.73
CA GLY A 57 -10.78 -2.11 10.16
C GLY A 57 -9.90 -3.29 10.58
N ARG A 58 -8.98 -3.75 9.72
CA ARG A 58 -8.04 -4.83 10.01
C ARG A 58 -6.62 -4.28 10.08
N LYS A 59 -5.87 -4.68 11.10
CA LYS A 59 -4.48 -4.25 11.27
C LYS A 59 -3.57 -4.79 10.15
N VAL A 60 -2.74 -3.91 9.63
CA VAL A 60 -1.59 -4.23 8.78
C VAL A 60 -0.36 -3.60 9.41
N CYS A 61 0.69 -4.38 9.61
CA CYS A 61 1.95 -3.89 10.17
C CYS A 61 3.09 -4.22 9.22
N TYR A 62 4.01 -3.30 9.01
CA TYR A 62 5.14 -3.52 8.12
C TYR A 62 6.38 -2.79 8.59
N ILE A 63 7.54 -3.34 8.24
CA ILE A 63 8.81 -2.63 8.33
C ILE A 63 9.23 -2.16 6.95
N SER A 64 9.99 -1.07 6.88
CA SER A 64 10.55 -0.55 5.64
C SER A 64 11.98 -0.04 5.83
N SER A 65 12.83 -0.25 4.82
CA SER A 65 14.17 0.33 4.72
C SER A 65 14.42 0.83 3.30
N GLN A 66 15.17 1.93 3.18
CA GLN A 66 15.76 2.36 1.91
C GLN A 66 17.15 1.75 1.74
N PRO A 67 17.66 1.60 0.51
CA PRO A 67 19.02 1.13 0.30
C PRO A 67 20.04 2.18 0.73
N LYS A 68 21.16 1.73 1.30
CA LYS A 68 22.33 2.55 1.61
C LYS A 68 23.10 2.95 0.35
N LYS A 69 23.00 2.14 -0.71
CA LYS A 69 23.62 2.40 -2.02
C LYS A 69 22.68 1.99 -3.14
N LYS A 70 22.50 2.88 -4.12
CA LYS A 70 21.72 2.65 -5.35
C LYS A 70 22.64 2.75 -6.55
N GLU A 71 22.67 1.72 -7.38
CA GLU A 71 23.53 1.69 -8.56
C GLU A 71 22.71 1.39 -9.84
N PRO A 72 23.04 2.04 -10.97
CA PRO A 72 24.01 3.13 -11.10
C PRO A 72 23.49 4.43 -10.47
N ALA A 73 24.36 5.21 -9.83
CA ALA A 73 23.98 6.41 -9.08
C ALA A 73 23.29 7.49 -9.94
N ALA A 74 23.61 7.54 -11.24
CA ALA A 74 23.02 8.49 -12.19
C ALA A 74 21.61 8.10 -12.68
N ALA A 75 21.10 6.90 -12.34
CA ALA A 75 19.77 6.50 -12.75
C ALA A 75 18.70 7.31 -12.03
N LYS A 76 17.81 7.95 -12.81
CA LYS A 76 16.59 8.57 -12.29
C LYS A 76 15.57 7.49 -11.95
N ARG A 77 15.25 7.35 -10.68
CA ARG A 77 14.31 6.38 -10.11
C ARG A 77 13.39 7.10 -9.12
N GLY A 78 12.18 6.58 -8.95
CA GLY A 78 11.32 6.93 -7.83
C GLY A 78 11.89 6.40 -6.51
N ASP A 79 11.02 6.30 -5.52
CA ASP A 79 11.42 5.77 -4.22
C ASP A 79 11.75 4.28 -4.31
N VAL A 80 12.71 3.85 -3.47
CA VAL A 80 13.24 2.49 -3.48
C VAL A 80 13.20 1.95 -2.07
N TYR A 81 12.43 0.89 -1.85
CA TYR A 81 12.20 0.33 -0.53
C TYR A 81 12.22 -1.20 -0.56
N VAL A 82 12.63 -1.78 0.56
CA VAL A 82 12.25 -3.14 0.94
C VAL A 82 11.20 -3.06 2.04
N LEU A 83 10.17 -3.91 1.97
CA LEU A 83 9.17 -4.05 3.01
C LEU A 83 9.05 -5.51 3.46
N VAL A 84 8.75 -5.72 4.74
CA VAL A 84 8.26 -7.01 5.28
C VAL A 84 6.93 -6.74 5.97
N THR A 85 5.86 -7.38 5.51
CA THR A 85 4.48 -7.03 5.88
C THR A 85 3.75 -8.18 6.58
N HIS A 86 2.92 -7.85 7.57
CA HIS A 86 2.01 -8.74 8.25
C HIS A 86 0.57 -8.26 8.06
N ARG A 87 -0.28 -9.17 7.57
CA ARG A 87 -1.74 -9.02 7.45
C ARG A 87 -2.41 -10.16 8.23
N PRO A 88 -2.44 -10.10 9.58
CA PRO A 88 -2.90 -11.21 10.40
C PRO A 88 -4.34 -11.66 10.09
N ALA A 89 -5.22 -10.72 9.74
CA ALA A 89 -6.61 -11.02 9.38
C ALA A 89 -6.73 -11.88 8.11
N GLU A 90 -5.75 -11.80 7.21
CA GLU A 90 -5.66 -12.60 5.97
C GLU A 90 -4.81 -13.86 6.18
N LYS A 91 -4.22 -14.04 7.37
CA LYS A 91 -3.23 -15.09 7.68
C LYS A 91 -1.99 -15.04 6.79
N THR A 92 -1.69 -13.86 6.24
CA THR A 92 -0.51 -13.64 5.41
C THR A 92 0.53 -12.88 6.23
N LEU A 93 1.65 -13.51 6.50
CA LEU A 93 2.74 -12.95 7.30
C LEU A 93 4.04 -12.99 6.48
N ASP A 94 5.03 -12.24 6.93
CA ASP A 94 6.37 -12.13 6.34
C ASP A 94 6.43 -11.69 4.88
N VAL A 95 5.38 -11.11 4.29
CA VAL A 95 5.37 -10.83 2.85
C VAL A 95 6.48 -9.83 2.53
N VAL A 96 7.48 -10.27 1.77
CA VAL A 96 8.64 -9.49 1.38
C VAL A 96 8.41 -8.89 0.01
N SER A 97 8.57 -7.56 -0.08
CA SER A 97 8.49 -6.84 -1.35
C SER A 97 9.62 -5.83 -1.51
N PHE A 98 10.01 -5.62 -2.76
CA PHE A 98 11.01 -4.65 -3.16
C PHE A 98 10.42 -3.72 -4.19
N ILE A 99 10.24 -2.45 -3.83
CA ILE A 99 9.81 -1.39 -4.74
C ILE A 99 11.06 -0.81 -5.36
N ALA A 100 11.20 -0.92 -6.68
CA ALA A 100 12.41 -0.52 -7.39
C ALA A 100 12.40 0.94 -7.86
N GLY A 101 11.28 1.65 -7.77
CA GLY A 101 11.14 3.02 -8.27
C GLY A 101 11.29 3.12 -9.79
N TYR A 102 11.00 2.03 -10.50
CA TYR A 102 10.84 1.95 -11.95
C TYR A 102 10.06 0.69 -12.30
N PRO A 103 9.36 0.64 -13.45
CA PRO A 103 8.75 -0.58 -13.93
C PRO A 103 9.81 -1.57 -14.40
N PHE A 104 9.75 -2.81 -13.93
CA PHE A 104 10.65 -3.89 -14.36
C PHE A 104 10.45 -4.24 -15.83
N LYS A 105 11.51 -4.78 -16.46
CA LYS A 105 11.37 -5.41 -17.78
C LYS A 105 10.41 -6.59 -17.68
N LYS A 106 9.53 -6.75 -18.69
CA LYS A 106 8.62 -7.90 -18.75
C LYS A 106 9.41 -9.20 -18.62
N GLU A 107 8.87 -10.11 -17.81
CA GLU A 107 9.44 -11.45 -17.55
C GLU A 107 10.86 -11.41 -16.94
N ALA A 108 11.31 -10.27 -16.40
CA ALA A 108 12.57 -10.22 -15.69
C ALA A 108 12.48 -10.97 -14.36
N GLU A 109 13.46 -11.82 -14.08
CA GLU A 109 13.70 -12.28 -12.72
C GLU A 109 14.55 -11.24 -11.98
N THR A 110 14.12 -10.89 -10.77
CA THR A 110 14.92 -10.11 -9.82
C THR A 110 15.56 -11.09 -8.84
N THR A 111 16.79 -10.81 -8.42
CA THR A 111 17.43 -11.60 -7.35
C THR A 111 17.66 -10.75 -6.13
N VAL A 112 17.52 -11.37 -4.97
CA VAL A 112 17.98 -10.82 -3.69
C VAL A 112 18.99 -11.77 -3.08
N ASP A 113 20.14 -11.25 -2.68
CA ASP A 113 21.12 -11.95 -1.87
C ASP A 113 21.04 -11.39 -0.45
N VAL A 114 20.69 -12.24 0.52
CA VAL A 114 20.63 -11.87 1.93
C VAL A 114 21.79 -12.53 2.64
N ALA A 115 22.82 -11.75 2.98
CA ALA A 115 23.98 -12.25 3.70
C ALA A 115 24.64 -13.50 3.05
N GLY A 116 24.68 -13.57 1.72
CA GLY A 116 25.24 -14.67 0.94
C GLY A 116 24.23 -15.78 0.58
N LYS A 117 22.94 -15.61 0.90
CA LYS A 117 21.87 -16.53 0.52
C LYS A 117 21.06 -15.93 -0.64
N PRO A 118 21.14 -16.48 -1.86
CA PRO A 118 20.42 -15.96 -3.01
C PRO A 118 18.97 -16.49 -3.07
N PHE A 119 18.04 -15.61 -3.44
CA PHE A 119 16.65 -15.93 -3.72
C PHE A 119 16.21 -15.29 -5.03
N LYS A 120 15.31 -15.96 -5.75
CA LYS A 120 14.69 -15.44 -6.98
C LYS A 120 13.32 -14.87 -6.66
N LEU A 121 13.02 -13.71 -7.24
CA LEU A 121 11.79 -12.97 -7.08
C LEU A 121 11.11 -12.81 -8.43
N PHE A 122 9.78 -12.82 -8.44
CA PHE A 122 9.01 -12.42 -9.60
C PHE A 122 8.72 -10.93 -9.55
N THR A 123 8.52 -10.31 -10.71
CA THR A 123 8.29 -8.86 -10.82
C THR A 123 6.92 -8.55 -11.40
N GLU A 124 6.25 -7.56 -10.84
CA GLU A 124 5.01 -6.99 -11.37
C GLU A 124 5.04 -5.47 -11.20
N GLY A 125 4.87 -4.73 -12.31
CA GLY A 125 5.00 -3.27 -12.29
C GLY A 125 6.37 -2.84 -11.78
N GLU A 126 6.40 -2.10 -10.67
CA GLU A 126 7.65 -1.64 -10.03
C GLU A 126 8.09 -2.51 -8.84
N THR A 127 7.37 -3.59 -8.54
CA THR A 127 7.58 -4.36 -7.32
C THR A 127 8.06 -5.78 -7.63
N ALA A 128 9.04 -6.26 -6.87
CA ALA A 128 9.46 -7.66 -6.87
C ALA A 128 9.03 -8.35 -5.57
N TRP A 129 8.56 -9.58 -5.67
CA TRP A 129 7.99 -10.36 -4.56
C TRP A 129 8.58 -11.77 -4.51
N ALA A 130 8.62 -12.35 -3.31
CA ALA A 130 8.86 -13.79 -3.16
C ALA A 130 7.73 -14.58 -3.83
N ARG A 131 8.03 -15.77 -4.36
CA ARG A 131 7.04 -16.57 -5.12
C ARG A 131 5.95 -17.19 -4.25
N ASP A 132 6.22 -17.39 -2.96
CA ASP A 132 5.36 -18.07 -2.02
C ASP A 132 5.75 -17.72 -0.57
N ALA A 133 4.87 -18.10 0.37
CA ALA A 133 5.02 -17.82 1.79
C ALA A 133 6.24 -18.51 2.43
N ASP A 134 6.67 -19.66 1.91
CA ASP A 134 7.86 -20.36 2.41
C ASP A 134 9.13 -19.59 2.03
N THR A 135 9.18 -19.06 0.80
CA THR A 135 10.26 -18.19 0.33
C THR A 135 10.28 -16.87 1.10
N ASP A 136 9.12 -16.25 1.36
CA ASP A 136 9.00 -15.06 2.21
C ASP A 136 9.58 -15.29 3.60
N LYS A 137 9.20 -16.40 4.24
CA LYS A 137 9.71 -16.79 5.56
C LYS A 137 11.22 -17.05 5.52
N ALA A 138 11.73 -17.71 4.47
CA ALA A 138 13.15 -18.00 4.32
C ALA A 138 13.98 -16.70 4.16
N ILE A 139 13.50 -15.75 3.34
CA ILE A 139 14.12 -14.43 3.17
C ILE A 139 14.09 -13.66 4.50
N THR A 140 12.92 -13.57 5.14
CA THR A 140 12.77 -12.85 6.42
C THR A 140 13.65 -13.43 7.52
N THR A 141 13.77 -14.76 7.59
CA THR A 141 14.69 -15.42 8.53
C THR A 141 16.15 -15.05 8.23
N ALA A 142 16.56 -15.14 6.96
CA ALA A 142 17.90 -14.73 6.54
C ALA A 142 18.20 -13.26 6.85
N MET A 143 17.21 -12.38 6.73
CA MET A 143 17.34 -10.95 7.06
C MET A 143 17.57 -10.74 8.56
N ARG A 144 16.82 -11.45 9.42
CA ARG A 144 16.98 -11.40 10.88
C ARG A 144 18.33 -11.92 11.36
N ASP A 145 18.82 -12.99 10.73
CA ASP A 145 20.11 -13.60 11.06
C ASP A 145 21.30 -12.80 10.49
N GLY A 146 21.06 -11.94 9.49
CA GLY A 146 22.08 -11.23 8.72
C GLY A 146 22.57 -9.92 9.32
N LYS A 147 22.35 -9.63 10.60
CA LYS A 147 22.80 -8.39 11.27
C LYS A 147 24.28 -8.08 10.97
N GLY A 148 24.58 -6.82 10.65
CA GLY A 148 25.92 -6.37 10.27
C GLY A 148 26.39 -6.79 8.88
N LYS A 149 25.57 -7.51 8.09
CA LYS A 149 25.86 -7.89 6.71
C LYS A 149 24.94 -7.13 5.74
N PRO A 150 25.36 -6.94 4.48
CA PRO A 150 24.50 -6.34 3.47
C PRO A 150 23.45 -7.34 2.96
N MET A 151 22.34 -6.79 2.50
CA MET A 151 21.41 -7.45 1.59
C MET A 151 21.46 -6.72 0.24
N VAL A 152 21.56 -7.47 -0.86
CA VAL A 152 21.75 -6.91 -2.21
C VAL A 152 20.63 -7.35 -3.14
N VAL A 153 19.92 -6.39 -3.73
CA VAL A 153 18.85 -6.64 -4.70
C VAL A 153 19.32 -6.21 -6.08
N LYS A 154 19.14 -7.09 -7.08
CA LYS A 154 19.52 -6.82 -8.47
C LYS A 154 18.31 -6.95 -9.38
N GLY A 155 18.06 -5.91 -10.17
CA GLY A 155 16.92 -5.85 -11.08
C GLY A 155 17.29 -5.30 -12.46
N THR A 156 16.34 -5.37 -13.39
CA THR A 156 16.47 -4.73 -14.71
C THR A 156 15.20 -3.95 -15.02
N SER A 157 15.34 -2.65 -15.29
CA SER A 157 14.22 -1.79 -15.66
C SER A 157 13.66 -2.13 -17.03
N GLY A 158 12.44 -1.70 -17.33
CA GLY A 158 11.83 -1.82 -18.65
C GLY A 158 12.64 -1.16 -19.77
N ARG A 159 13.50 -0.19 -19.43
CA ARG A 159 14.46 0.46 -20.36
C ARG A 159 15.79 -0.30 -20.52
N GLY A 160 15.94 -1.45 -19.87
CA GLY A 160 17.15 -2.28 -19.92
C GLY A 160 18.27 -1.89 -18.95
N THR A 161 18.05 -0.88 -18.10
CA THR A 161 19.05 -0.49 -17.08
C THR A 161 19.12 -1.57 -16.00
N LYS A 162 20.29 -2.17 -15.81
CA LYS A 162 20.57 -3.05 -14.67
C LYS A 162 20.83 -2.22 -13.43
N THR A 163 20.21 -2.60 -12.32
CA THR A 163 20.36 -1.90 -11.04
C THR A 163 20.91 -2.83 -9.98
N THR A 164 21.54 -2.25 -8.97
CA THR A 164 21.98 -2.96 -7.76
C THR A 164 21.73 -2.06 -6.57
N ASP A 165 20.90 -2.53 -5.65
CA ASP A 165 20.54 -1.82 -4.43
C ASP A 165 21.09 -2.58 -3.24
N THR A 166 21.87 -1.91 -2.40
CA THR A 166 22.48 -2.50 -1.20
C THR A 166 21.82 -1.92 0.04
N TYR A 167 21.27 -2.80 0.87
CA TYR A 167 20.59 -2.50 2.12
C TYR A 167 21.43 -2.94 3.32
N SER A 168 21.28 -2.21 4.43
CA SER A 168 21.78 -2.62 5.73
C SER A 168 20.74 -3.49 6.43
N LEU A 169 21.18 -4.53 7.13
CA LEU A 169 20.32 -5.35 7.99
C LEU A 169 20.37 -4.90 9.47
N ASP A 170 21.09 -3.82 9.78
CA ASP A 170 21.16 -3.28 11.13
C ASP A 170 19.83 -2.64 11.54
N GLY A 171 19.23 -3.16 12.60
CA GLY A 171 17.92 -2.72 13.10
C GLY A 171 16.73 -3.54 12.57
N MET A 172 16.95 -4.42 11.59
CA MET A 172 15.90 -5.25 10.99
C MET A 172 15.14 -6.04 12.06
N THR A 173 15.87 -6.78 12.91
CA THR A 173 15.25 -7.67 13.91
C THR A 173 14.39 -6.91 14.91
N GLN A 174 14.87 -5.75 15.40
CA GLN A 174 14.11 -4.93 16.34
C GLN A 174 12.84 -4.33 15.70
N ALA A 175 12.93 -3.87 14.46
CA ALA A 175 11.77 -3.38 13.72
C ALA A 175 10.76 -4.52 13.47
N TYR A 176 11.24 -5.70 13.10
CA TYR A 176 10.41 -6.89 12.89
C TYR A 176 9.67 -7.30 14.19
N ASP A 177 10.36 -7.30 15.32
CA ASP A 177 9.76 -7.62 16.61
C ASP A 177 8.70 -6.56 17.02
N ALA A 178 8.92 -5.28 16.68
CA ALA A 178 7.94 -4.21 16.91
C ALA A 178 6.64 -4.42 16.11
N ILE A 179 6.73 -4.85 14.83
CA ILE A 179 5.52 -5.15 14.04
C ILE A 179 4.82 -6.42 14.52
N ASN A 180 5.56 -7.42 15.00
CA ASN A 180 4.98 -8.61 15.62
C ASN A 180 4.11 -8.23 16.82
N GLN A 181 4.65 -7.39 17.71
CA GLN A 181 3.91 -6.90 18.88
C GLN A 181 2.68 -6.10 18.48
N ALA A 182 2.80 -5.17 17.52
CA ALA A 182 1.69 -4.31 17.10
C ALA A 182 0.53 -5.09 16.46
N CYS A 183 0.87 -6.13 15.68
CA CYS A 183 -0.08 -6.99 14.99
C CYS A 183 -0.47 -8.26 15.77
N GLY A 184 0.05 -8.46 16.99
CA GLY A 184 -0.27 -9.63 17.81
C GLY A 184 0.21 -10.97 17.22
N VAL A 185 1.25 -10.93 16.40
CA VAL A 185 1.85 -12.12 15.78
C VAL A 185 2.80 -12.76 16.78
N LYS A 186 2.62 -14.07 17.05
CA LYS A 186 3.48 -14.86 17.94
C LYS A 186 4.43 -15.72 17.09
N ARG A 187 5.73 -15.67 17.38
CA ARG A 187 6.81 -16.39 16.69
C ARG A 187 7.69 -17.13 17.68
#